data_AF-A0A7W5PPI5-F1
#
_entry.id   AF-A0A7W5PPI5-F1
#
_cell.length_a   1.000
_cell.length_b   1.000
_cell.length_c   1.000
_cell.angle_alpha   90.00
_cell.angle_beta   90.00
_cell.angle_gamma   90.00
#
_symmetry.space_group_name_H-M   'P 1'
#
loop_
_entity.id
_entity.type
_entity.pdbx_description
1 polymer ?
#
loop_
_entity_poly.entity_id
_entity_poly.type
_entity_poly.pdbx_seq_one_letter_code
_entity_poly.pdbx_strand_id
1 'polypeptide(L)' 'MKRFKSQRHLQRFVSIHDPIANLFHIPRHDIPSGHHRELQAAAMGLWAKIARA' A
#
# COMPACT_ATOMS: atom_id res chain seq x y z
N MET A 1 -7.66 -12.10 15.39
CA MET A 1 -6.67 -12.49 14.36
C MET A 1 -5.95 -13.76 14.82
N LYS A 2 -5.81 -14.78 13.97
CA LYS A 2 -4.98 -15.96 14.29
C LYS A 2 -3.54 -15.50 14.57
N ARG A 3 -2.86 -16.14 15.52
CA ARG A 3 -1.45 -15.82 15.83
C ARG A 3 -0.56 -16.13 14.62
N PHE A 4 0.40 -15.25 14.33
CA PHE A 4 1.40 -15.50 13.30
C PHE A 4 2.42 -16.52 13.78
N LYS A 5 2.83 -17.43 12.89
CA LYS A 5 3.80 -18.50 13.18
C LYS A 5 5.21 -17.97 13.47
N SER A 6 5.55 -16.78 12.97
CA SER A 6 6.84 -16.12 13.20
C SER A 6 6.78 -14.62 12.93
N GLN A 7 7.76 -13.87 13.43
CA GLN A 7 7.92 -12.44 13.14
C GLN A 7 8.05 -12.18 11.63
N ARG A 8 8.73 -13.05 10.89
CA ARG A 8 8.84 -12.94 9.42
C ARG A 8 7.48 -13.07 8.72
N HIS A 9 6.59 -13.92 9.22
CA HIS A 9 5.23 -14.02 8.68
C HIS A 9 4.40 -12.78 8.99
N LEU A 10 4.54 -12.22 10.20
CA LEU A 10 3.94 -10.94 10.54
C LEU A 10 4.47 -9.84 9.62
N GLN A 11 5.80 -9.76 9.43
CA GLN A 11 6.42 -8.73 8.59
C GLN A 11 5.93 -8.78 7.15
N ARG A 12 5.81 -9.98 6.56
CA ARG A 12 5.27 -10.14 5.20
C ARG A 12 3.78 -9.82 5.11
N PHE A 13 3.01 -10.23 6.11
CA PHE A 13 1.59 -9.94 6.16
C PHE A 13 1.35 -8.44 6.27
N VAL A 14 2.02 -7.78 7.22
CA VAL A 14 1.98 -6.33 7.39
C VAL A 14 2.52 -5.64 6.15
N SER A 15 3.63 -6.04 5.55
CA SER A 15 4.13 -5.37 4.32
C SER A 15 3.19 -5.48 3.09
N ILE A 16 2.22 -6.39 3.10
CA ILE A 16 1.23 -6.54 2.02
C ILE A 16 -0.09 -5.86 2.40
N HIS A 17 -0.46 -5.90 3.68
CA HIS A 17 -1.76 -5.45 4.19
C HIS A 17 -1.67 -4.20 5.06
N ASP A 18 -0.48 -3.64 5.28
CA ASP A 18 -0.36 -2.37 5.95
C ASP A 18 -0.99 -1.29 5.05
N PRO A 19 -1.69 -0.33 5.64
CA PRO A 19 -2.38 0.70 4.87
C PRO A 19 -1.46 1.48 3.91
N ILE A 20 -0.16 1.52 4.20
CA ILE A 20 0.84 2.26 3.41
C ILE A 20 1.22 1.46 2.15
N ALA A 21 1.53 0.19 2.28
CA ALA A 21 1.84 -0.74 1.21
C ALA A 21 0.61 -0.97 0.30
N ASN A 22 -0.59 -1.02 0.89
CA ASN A 22 -1.83 -1.08 0.12
C ASN A 22 -2.06 0.19 -0.73
N LEU A 23 -1.65 1.36 -0.24
CA LEU A 23 -1.83 2.64 -0.94
C LEU A 23 -1.05 2.72 -2.25
N PHE A 24 0.07 2.01 -2.35
CA PHE A 24 0.92 1.95 -3.55
C PHE A 24 0.78 0.64 -4.34
N HIS A 25 -0.10 -0.28 -3.91
CA HIS A 25 -0.39 -1.50 -4.63
C HIS A 25 -1.42 -1.27 -5.74
N ILE A 26 -1.01 -0.52 -6.78
CA ILE A 26 -1.85 -0.17 -7.93
C ILE A 26 -1.63 -1.22 -9.04
N PRO A 27 -2.68 -1.93 -9.50
CA PRO A 27 -2.56 -2.88 -10.61
C PRO A 27 -2.13 -2.14 -11.89
N ARG A 28 -0.94 -2.42 -12.41
CA ARG A 28 -0.39 -1.73 -13.59
C ARG A 28 -0.82 -2.32 -14.94
N HIS A 29 -1.36 -3.55 -14.93
CA HIS A 29 -1.65 -4.30 -16.15
C HIS A 29 -3.10 -4.10 -16.63
N ASP A 30 -3.98 -3.63 -15.76
CA ASP A 30 -5.41 -3.48 -16.03
C ASP A 30 -5.84 -2.01 -16.20
N ILE A 31 -4.90 -1.06 -16.09
CA ILE A 31 -5.19 0.38 -16.18
C ILE A 31 -4.26 1.12 -17.15
N PRO A 32 -4.77 2.16 -17.86
CA PRO A 32 -3.93 3.04 -18.66
C PRO A 32 -2.87 3.76 -17.81
N SER A 33 -1.73 4.06 -18.44
CA SER A 33 -0.59 4.73 -17.76
C SER A 33 -0.94 6.08 -17.15
N GLY A 34 -1.83 6.86 -17.77
CA GLY A 34 -2.32 8.13 -17.23
C GLY A 34 -3.06 7.94 -15.90
N HIS A 35 -3.98 6.96 -15.86
CA HIS A 35 -4.74 6.66 -14.65
C HIS A 35 -3.86 6.09 -13.53
N HIS A 36 -2.86 5.27 -13.87
CA HIS A 36 -1.86 4.81 -12.91
C HIS A 36 -1.13 5.98 -12.23
N ARG A 37 -0.74 7.01 -13.00
CA ARG A 37 -0.06 8.20 -12.45
C ARG A 37 -0.97 9.03 -11.55
N GLU A 38 -2.25 9.16 -11.89
CA GLU A 38 -3.24 9.83 -11.04
C GLU A 38 -3.40 9.13 -9.69
N LEU A 39 -3.56 7.81 -9.70
CA LEU A 39 -3.65 7.00 -8.48
C LEU A 39 -2.38 7.11 -7.64
N GLN A 40 -1.20 7.12 -8.27
CA GLN A 40 0.08 7.31 -7.57
C GLN A 40 0.19 8.69 -6.93
N ALA A 41 -0.31 9.74 -7.58
CA ALA A 41 -0.32 11.09 -7.02
C ALA A 41 -1.30 11.20 -5.83
N ALA A 42 -2.49 10.60 -5.94
CA ALA A 42 -3.46 10.53 -4.85
C ALA A 42 -2.92 9.75 -3.63
N ALA A 43 -2.25 8.63 -3.90
CA ALA A 43 -1.53 7.83 -2.90
C ALA A 43 -0.48 8.66 -2.16
N MET A 44 0.36 9.43 -2.87
CA MET A 44 1.33 10.33 -2.24
C MET A 44 0.66 11.43 -1.40
N GLY A 45 -0.47 11.97 -1.85
CA GLY A 45 -1.24 12.97 -1.11
C GLY A 45 -1.79 12.43 0.21
N LEU A 46 -2.31 11.20 0.22
CA LEU A 46 -2.79 10.54 1.43
C LEU A 46 -1.63 10.15 2.35
N TRP A 47 -0.52 9.66 1.80
CA TRP A 47 0.70 9.38 2.56
C TRP A 47 1.18 10.62 3.31
N ALA A 48 1.25 11.77 2.63
CA ALA A 48 1.68 13.00 3.26
C ALA A 48 0.73 13.49 4.38
N LYS A 49 -0.54 13.10 4.37
CA LYS A 49 -1.46 13.34 5.49
C LYS A 49 -1.17 12.43 6.67
N ILE A 50 -0.96 11.13 6.42
CA ILE A 50 -0.63 10.13 7.46
C ILE A 50 0.71 10.46 8.12
N ALA A 51 1.74 10.80 7.33
CA ALA A 51 3.08 11.10 7.83
C ALA A 51 3.17 12.40 8.63
N ARG A 52 2.15 13.26 8.56
CA ARG A 52 2.05 14.52 9.30
C ARG A 52 1.05 14.46 10.47
N ALA A 53 0.37 13.34 10.66
CA ALA A 53 -0.53 13.08 11.78
C ALA A 53 0.24 12.45 12.94
#